data_AF-A0A8T7DXS2-F1
#
_entry.id   AF-A0A8T7DXS2-F1
#
_cell.length_a   1.000
_cell.length_b   1.000
_cell.length_c   1.000
_cell.angle_alpha   90.00
_cell.angle_beta   90.00
_cell.angle_gamma   90.00
#
_symmetry.space_group_name_H-M   'P 1'
#
loop_
_entity.id
_entity.type
_entity.pdbx_description
1 polymer ?
#
loop_
_entity_poly.entity_id
_entity_poly.type
_entity_poly.pdbx_seq_one_letter_code
_entity_poly.pdbx_strand_id
1 'polypeptide(L)'
;MLNTTSNLFSTLIISVALAGLAACGQQVTRVESDSVTDLSGNWNDTDSRLVADEMIQDALSRSWLSRFNREQGKPPTVIVGEVRNLSHEHINTRTFIADMERALINSGEVEFVASSKERDEIRSERKDQDLHASEQTRKAMGQEIGADFMLKGTINTIIDAISDEQVRFYQVDLTLIDLANNRKVWVGQKKIKKTIEKSGLRW
;
A
#
# COMPACT_ATOMS: atom_id res chain seq x y z
N MET A 1 14.04 21.95 -68.25
CA MET A 1 13.67 20.73 -67.48
C MET A 1 14.39 20.67 -66.11
N LEU A 2 14.52 21.79 -65.37
CA LEU A 2 15.34 21.83 -64.14
C LEU A 2 14.57 22.17 -62.84
N ASN A 3 13.28 22.53 -62.92
CA ASN A 3 12.50 22.92 -61.72
C ASN A 3 11.67 21.77 -61.10
N THR A 4 11.51 20.65 -61.79
CA THR A 4 10.73 19.50 -61.30
C THR A 4 11.49 18.67 -60.27
N THR A 5 12.82 18.59 -60.37
CA THR A 5 13.67 17.80 -59.45
C THR A 5 13.83 18.45 -58.07
N SER A 6 13.90 19.79 -58.00
CA SER A 6 13.95 20.55 -56.74
C SER A 6 12.68 20.41 -55.90
N ASN A 7 11.52 20.40 -56.55
CA ASN A 7 10.23 20.24 -55.87
C ASN A 7 10.06 18.81 -55.33
N LEU A 8 10.51 17.79 -56.07
CA LEU A 8 10.49 16.38 -55.66
C LEU A 8 11.40 16.11 -54.44
N PHE A 9 12.59 16.71 -54.38
CA PHE A 9 13.47 16.60 -53.21
C PHE A 9 12.87 17.29 -51.97
N SER A 10 12.22 18.43 -52.16
CA SER A 10 11.59 19.19 -51.07
C SER A 10 10.36 18.47 -50.49
N THR A 11 9.52 17.85 -51.33
CA THR A 11 8.41 17.00 -50.83
C THR A 11 8.89 15.71 -50.17
N LEU A 12 10.01 15.13 -50.60
CA LEU A 12 10.58 13.93 -49.97
C LEU A 12 11.13 14.23 -48.56
N ILE A 13 11.77 15.38 -48.36
CA ILE A 13 12.28 15.80 -47.04
C ILE A 13 11.13 16.14 -46.09
N ILE A 14 10.08 16.81 -46.57
CA ILE A 14 8.89 17.13 -45.76
C ILE A 14 8.12 15.86 -45.38
N SER A 15 8.02 14.86 -46.27
CA SER A 15 7.35 13.59 -45.97
C SER A 15 8.14 12.69 -45.02
N VAL A 16 9.48 12.71 -45.09
CA VAL A 16 10.35 12.05 -44.09
C VAL A 16 10.29 12.75 -42.72
N ALA A 17 10.20 14.09 -42.71
CA ALA A 17 10.02 14.87 -41.47
C ALA A 17 8.64 14.66 -40.82
N LEU A 18 7.57 14.50 -41.63
CA LEU A 18 6.23 14.17 -41.12
C LEU A 18 6.11 12.73 -40.63
N ALA A 19 6.84 11.78 -41.24
CA ALA A 19 6.87 10.39 -40.79
C ALA A 19 7.59 10.21 -39.44
N GLY A 20 8.48 11.13 -39.07
CA GLY A 20 9.18 11.13 -37.77
C GLY A 20 8.32 11.55 -36.57
N LEU A 21 7.14 12.15 -36.80
CA LEU A 21 6.26 12.66 -35.75
C LEU A 21 5.19 11.67 -35.29
N ALA A 22 5.09 10.48 -35.90
CA ALA A 22 4.00 9.54 -35.66
C ALA A 22 4.28 8.45 -34.60
N ALA A 23 5.45 8.44 -33.94
CA ALA A 23 5.91 7.28 -33.16
C ALA A 23 6.14 7.53 -31.66
N CYS A 24 5.44 8.48 -31.03
CA CYS A 24 5.43 8.62 -29.57
C CYS A 24 4.06 8.21 -28.99
N GLY A 25 3.68 6.95 -29.21
CA GLY A 25 2.61 6.31 -28.45
C GLY A 25 3.16 5.76 -27.14
N GLN A 26 2.54 6.07 -26.01
CA GLN A 26 2.88 5.45 -24.73
C GLN A 26 2.65 3.93 -24.83
N GLN A 27 3.73 3.15 -24.85
CA GLN A 27 3.66 1.70 -24.90
C GLN A 27 3.40 1.16 -23.49
N VAL A 28 2.15 0.76 -23.23
CA VAL A 28 1.76 0.14 -21.96
C VAL A 28 1.97 -1.36 -22.07
N THR A 29 3.05 -1.87 -21.48
CA THR A 29 3.31 -3.31 -21.36
C THR A 29 2.85 -3.78 -19.99
N ARG A 30 2.04 -4.84 -19.94
CA ARG A 30 1.72 -5.52 -18.68
C ARG A 30 2.93 -6.36 -18.28
N VAL A 31 3.52 -6.02 -17.15
CA VAL A 31 4.55 -6.82 -16.49
C VAL A 31 3.91 -7.65 -15.39
N GLU A 32 4.53 -8.79 -15.05
CA GLU A 32 4.07 -9.61 -13.94
C GLU A 32 4.16 -8.83 -12.62
N SER A 33 3.17 -9.00 -11.74
CA SER A 33 3.11 -8.31 -10.45
C SER A 33 4.34 -8.55 -9.59
N ASP A 34 5.04 -9.67 -9.81
CA ASP A 34 6.15 -10.08 -8.97
C ASP A 34 7.51 -9.54 -9.45
N SER A 35 7.52 -8.87 -10.61
CA SER A 35 8.73 -8.27 -11.16
C SER A 35 9.13 -6.99 -10.41
N VAL A 36 10.40 -6.90 -10.01
CA VAL A 36 10.93 -5.68 -9.38
C VAL A 36 11.12 -4.62 -10.47
N THR A 37 10.28 -3.58 -10.44
CA THR A 37 10.39 -2.44 -11.36
C THR A 37 10.70 -1.17 -10.56
N ASP A 38 11.97 -0.77 -10.54
CA ASP A 38 12.42 0.49 -9.95
C ASP A 38 12.67 1.52 -11.06
N LEU A 39 11.68 2.39 -11.31
CA LEU A 39 11.80 3.45 -12.33
C LEU A 39 12.37 4.75 -11.77
N SER A 40 11.88 5.20 -10.61
CA SER A 40 12.19 6.53 -10.05
C SER A 40 12.91 6.51 -8.70
N GLY A 41 13.08 5.31 -8.10
CA GLY A 41 13.53 5.17 -6.71
C GLY A 41 12.49 5.58 -5.66
N ASN A 42 11.28 5.96 -6.07
CA ASN A 42 10.14 6.17 -5.16
C ASN A 42 9.65 4.84 -4.59
N TRP A 43 8.75 4.92 -3.60
CA TRP A 43 8.02 3.75 -3.11
C TRP A 43 7.25 3.06 -4.23
N ASN A 44 7.36 1.73 -4.30
CA ASN A 44 6.66 0.91 -5.28
C ASN A 44 5.94 -0.29 -4.64
N ASP A 45 5.37 -1.13 -5.50
CA ASP A 45 4.66 -2.35 -5.13
C ASP A 45 5.58 -3.37 -4.46
N THR A 46 6.85 -3.46 -4.90
CA THR A 46 7.85 -4.33 -4.29
C THR A 46 8.15 -3.90 -2.85
N ASP A 47 8.36 -2.61 -2.60
CA ASP A 47 8.56 -2.08 -1.24
C ASP A 47 7.35 -2.39 -0.35
N SER A 48 6.14 -2.19 -0.88
CA SER A 48 4.89 -2.46 -0.18
C SER A 48 4.79 -3.92 0.27
N ARG A 49 5.15 -4.84 -0.63
CA ARG A 49 5.14 -6.28 -0.36
C ARG A 49 6.21 -6.67 0.66
N LEU A 50 7.43 -6.19 0.51
CA LEU A 50 8.53 -6.46 1.45
C LEU A 50 8.22 -5.96 2.86
N VAL A 51 7.53 -4.83 2.99
CA VAL A 51 7.05 -4.34 4.28
C VAL A 51 5.94 -5.21 4.83
N ALA A 52 4.93 -5.53 4.02
CA ALA A 52 3.82 -6.38 4.45
C ALA A 52 4.34 -7.76 4.93
N ASP A 53 5.15 -8.44 4.13
CA ASP A 53 5.69 -9.77 4.43
C ASP A 53 6.48 -9.79 5.74
N GLU A 54 7.38 -8.82 5.94
CA GLU A 54 8.13 -8.69 7.20
C GLU A 54 7.17 -8.51 8.38
N MET A 55 6.21 -7.58 8.25
CA MET A 55 5.32 -7.23 9.35
C MET A 55 4.39 -8.38 9.71
N ILE A 56 3.90 -9.14 8.73
CA ILE A 56 3.08 -10.34 8.93
C ILE A 56 3.90 -11.40 9.67
N GLN A 57 5.09 -11.73 9.17
CA GLN A 57 5.96 -12.74 9.76
C GLN A 57 6.38 -12.36 11.18
N ASP A 58 6.75 -11.10 11.40
CA ASP A 58 7.11 -10.60 12.72
C ASP A 58 5.90 -10.64 13.66
N ALA A 59 4.73 -10.14 13.26
CA ALA A 59 3.54 -10.15 14.10
C ALA A 59 3.14 -11.57 14.53
N LEU A 60 3.11 -12.53 13.61
CA LEU A 60 2.69 -13.91 13.89
C LEU A 60 3.72 -14.71 14.71
N SER A 61 5.02 -14.43 14.55
CA SER A 61 6.08 -15.17 15.25
C SER A 61 6.29 -14.73 16.71
N ARG A 62 5.74 -13.58 17.11
CA ARG A 62 6.00 -12.98 18.42
C ARG A 62 5.09 -13.54 19.51
N SER A 63 5.61 -13.55 20.72
CA SER A 63 4.94 -14.14 21.90
C SER A 63 3.65 -13.44 22.35
N TRP A 64 3.29 -12.26 21.82
CA TRP A 64 2.05 -11.58 22.20
C TRP A 64 0.82 -12.41 21.82
N LEU A 65 0.85 -13.02 20.62
CA LEU A 65 -0.24 -13.81 20.07
C LEU A 65 -0.47 -15.08 20.90
N SER A 66 0.58 -15.85 21.14
CA SER A 66 0.48 -17.07 21.95
C SER A 66 0.12 -16.82 23.42
N ARG A 67 0.55 -15.68 23.99
CA ARG A 67 0.11 -15.26 25.33
C ARG A 67 -1.38 -14.95 25.33
N PHE A 68 -1.86 -14.16 24.38
CA PHE A 68 -3.28 -13.79 24.29
C PHE A 68 -4.15 -15.03 24.10
N ASN A 69 -3.81 -15.90 23.14
CA ASN A 69 -4.56 -17.13 22.86
C ASN A 69 -4.66 -18.04 24.10
N ARG A 70 -3.58 -18.14 24.89
CA ARG A 70 -3.58 -18.92 26.14
C ARG A 70 -4.42 -18.28 27.25
N GLU A 71 -4.41 -16.95 27.35
CA GLU A 71 -5.13 -16.21 28.40
C GLU A 71 -6.63 -16.10 28.11
N GLN A 72 -7.01 -15.89 26.85
CA GLN A 72 -8.40 -15.64 26.44
C GLN A 72 -9.08 -16.83 25.77
N GLY A 73 -8.33 -17.84 25.33
CA GLY A 73 -8.87 -19.04 24.68
C GLY A 73 -9.50 -18.80 23.30
N LYS A 74 -9.25 -17.65 22.67
CA LYS A 74 -9.75 -17.25 21.35
C LYS A 74 -8.68 -16.45 20.59
N PRO A 75 -8.73 -16.38 19.25
CA PRO A 75 -7.86 -15.47 18.50
C PRO A 75 -8.13 -14.00 18.89
N PRO A 76 -7.10 -13.13 18.86
CA PRO A 76 -7.27 -11.71 19.09
C PRO A 76 -8.10 -11.06 17.99
N THR A 77 -9.03 -10.21 18.39
CA THR A 77 -9.77 -9.35 17.47
C THR A 77 -9.06 -8.00 17.33
N VAL A 78 -8.73 -7.61 16.10
CA VAL A 78 -7.94 -6.40 15.79
C VAL A 78 -8.76 -5.43 14.96
N ILE A 79 -8.61 -4.13 15.23
CA ILE A 79 -9.08 -3.06 14.35
C ILE A 79 -7.89 -2.35 13.69
N VAL A 80 -8.00 -2.10 12.39
CA VAL A 80 -7.06 -1.24 11.68
C VAL A 80 -7.37 0.22 12.03
N GLY A 81 -6.42 0.85 12.72
CA GLY A 81 -6.41 2.28 12.98
C GLY A 81 -5.71 3.07 11.89
N GLU A 82 -5.44 4.34 12.17
CA GLU A 82 -4.76 5.22 11.22
C GLU A 82 -3.29 4.82 11.03
N VAL A 83 -2.88 4.74 9.76
CA VAL A 83 -1.48 4.65 9.35
C VAL A 83 -1.08 5.94 8.67
N ARG A 84 -0.27 6.73 9.37
CA ARG A 84 0.10 8.09 8.95
C ARG A 84 1.25 8.06 7.96
N ASN A 85 1.06 8.68 6.81
CA ASN A 85 2.15 8.94 5.89
C ASN A 85 2.85 10.25 6.29
N LEU A 86 4.07 10.14 6.80
CA LEU A 86 4.99 11.23 7.16
C LEU A 86 6.18 11.30 6.18
N SER A 87 6.09 10.61 5.04
CA SER A 87 7.09 10.68 3.97
C SER A 87 6.99 11.99 3.20
N HIS A 88 7.99 12.21 2.35
CA HIS A 88 8.04 13.33 1.39
C HIS A 88 7.22 13.06 0.12
N GLU A 89 6.47 11.96 0.06
CA GLU A 89 5.73 11.53 -1.13
C GLU A 89 4.33 11.01 -0.78
N HIS A 90 3.47 10.86 -1.79
CA HIS A 90 2.14 10.28 -1.61
C HIS A 90 2.20 8.75 -1.69
N ILE A 91 2.35 8.09 -0.54
CA ILE A 91 2.32 6.63 -0.44
C ILE A 91 0.88 6.18 -0.19
N ASN A 92 0.38 5.25 -1.00
CA ASN A 92 -0.89 4.61 -0.75
C ASN A 92 -0.73 3.58 0.38
N THR A 93 -0.98 4.01 1.61
CA THR A 93 -0.83 3.15 2.79
C THR A 93 -1.88 2.04 2.87
N ARG A 94 -3.00 2.16 2.15
CA ARG A 94 -4.08 1.16 2.20
C ARG A 94 -3.67 -0.15 1.56
N THR A 95 -2.82 -0.12 0.54
CA THR A 95 -2.44 -1.33 -0.21
C THR A 95 -1.74 -2.35 0.67
N PHE A 96 -0.65 -1.96 1.35
CA PHE A 96 0.08 -2.91 2.20
C PHE A 96 -0.71 -3.29 3.47
N ILE A 97 -1.55 -2.37 3.99
CA ILE A 97 -2.41 -2.69 5.13
C ILE A 97 -3.47 -3.72 4.76
N ALA A 98 -4.07 -3.62 3.58
CA ALA A 98 -5.00 -4.62 3.09
C ALA A 98 -4.32 -5.98 2.86
N ASP A 99 -3.07 -6.00 2.39
CA ASP A 99 -2.28 -7.23 2.28
C ASP A 99 -1.99 -7.86 3.64
N MET A 100 -1.64 -7.05 4.64
CA MET A 100 -1.46 -7.52 6.02
C MET A 100 -2.75 -8.08 6.61
N GLU A 101 -3.86 -7.33 6.52
CA GLU A 101 -5.16 -7.76 6.99
C GLU A 101 -5.56 -9.09 6.34
N ARG A 102 -5.46 -9.18 5.01
CA ARG A 102 -5.74 -10.42 4.26
C ARG A 102 -4.88 -11.59 4.73
N ALA A 103 -3.57 -11.39 4.90
CA ALA A 103 -2.66 -12.47 5.30
C ALA A 103 -2.92 -12.93 6.74
N LEU A 104 -3.18 -12.00 7.66
CA LEU A 104 -3.47 -12.31 9.05
C LEU A 104 -4.84 -13.00 9.21
N ILE A 105 -5.87 -12.56 8.48
CA ILE A 105 -7.16 -13.27 8.42
C ILE A 105 -6.98 -14.69 7.87
N ASN A 106 -6.25 -14.82 6.74
CA ASN A 106 -6.03 -16.12 6.10
C ASN A 106 -5.18 -17.08 6.94
N SER A 107 -4.38 -16.56 7.88
CA SER A 107 -3.63 -17.40 8.82
C SER A 107 -4.54 -18.10 9.84
N GLY A 108 -5.75 -17.59 10.08
CA GLY A 108 -6.66 -18.08 11.11
C GLY A 108 -6.25 -17.72 12.54
N GLU A 109 -5.13 -17.04 12.73
CA GLU A 109 -4.59 -16.69 14.04
C GLU A 109 -5.12 -15.33 14.56
N VAL A 110 -5.68 -14.50 13.69
CA VAL A 110 -6.15 -13.14 14.02
C VAL A 110 -7.46 -12.85 13.32
N GLU A 111 -8.41 -12.25 14.04
CA GLU A 111 -9.65 -11.76 13.48
C GLU A 111 -9.58 -10.23 13.31
N PHE A 112 -10.20 -9.70 12.27
CA PHE A 112 -10.32 -8.26 12.06
C PHE A 112 -11.77 -7.81 12.13
N VAL A 113 -12.00 -6.66 12.76
CA VAL A 113 -13.27 -5.94 12.65
C VAL A 113 -13.14 -4.82 11.63
N ALA A 114 -14.27 -4.48 11.02
CA ALA A 114 -14.40 -3.34 10.14
C ALA A 114 -13.77 -2.07 10.76
N SER A 115 -13.01 -1.35 9.94
CA SER A 115 -12.42 -0.05 10.27
C SER A 115 -13.52 0.94 10.64
N SER A 116 -13.13 2.07 11.24
CA SER A 116 -14.11 3.11 11.60
C SER A 116 -14.96 3.56 10.41
N LYS A 117 -14.35 3.67 9.23
CA LYS A 117 -15.02 4.13 8.01
C LYS A 117 -16.02 3.09 7.49
N GLU A 118 -15.63 1.81 7.47
CA GLU A 118 -16.52 0.73 7.03
C GLU A 118 -17.69 0.54 8.00
N ARG A 119 -17.47 0.69 9.30
CA ARG A 119 -18.56 0.59 10.28
C ARG A 119 -19.63 1.65 10.08
N ASP A 120 -19.27 2.85 9.65
CA ASP A 120 -20.28 3.89 9.39
C ASP A 120 -21.20 3.50 8.22
N GLU A 121 -20.64 2.92 7.16
CA GLU A 121 -21.39 2.37 6.03
C GLU A 121 -22.28 1.18 6.46
N ILE A 122 -21.71 0.20 7.17
CA ILE A 122 -22.45 -0.98 7.66
C ILE A 122 -23.56 -0.60 8.65
N ARG A 123 -23.33 0.40 9.51
CA ARG A 123 -24.37 0.91 10.43
C ARG A 123 -25.50 1.59 9.67
N SER A 124 -25.19 2.34 8.61
CA SER A 124 -26.20 2.95 7.75
C SER A 124 -27.05 1.88 7.07
N GLU A 125 -26.43 0.85 6.49
CA GLU A 125 -27.12 -0.27 5.86
C GLU A 125 -27.99 -1.04 6.86
N ARG A 126 -27.46 -1.36 8.05
CA ARG A 126 -28.23 -2.04 9.09
C ARG A 126 -29.42 -1.23 9.59
N LYS A 127 -29.31 0.10 9.60
CA LYS A 127 -30.43 1.00 9.92
C LYS A 127 -31.53 0.96 8.85
N ASP A 128 -31.14 0.90 7.58
CA ASP A 128 -32.11 0.74 6.49
C ASP A 128 -32.81 -0.63 6.57
N GLN A 129 -32.04 -1.70 6.78
CA GLN A 129 -32.58 -3.04 6.97
C GLN A 129 -33.46 -3.17 8.22
N ASP A 130 -33.26 -2.37 9.26
CA ASP A 130 -34.15 -2.36 10.43
C ASP A 130 -35.60 -1.98 10.06
N LEU A 131 -35.76 -1.11 9.06
CA LEU A 131 -37.06 -0.68 8.55
C LEU A 131 -37.63 -1.64 7.49
N HIS A 132 -36.76 -2.20 6.64
CA HIS A 132 -37.20 -2.91 5.42
C HIS A 132 -37.05 -4.43 5.46
N ALA A 133 -36.17 -4.98 6.29
CA ALA A 133 -35.93 -6.43 6.38
C ALA A 133 -36.96 -7.13 7.27
N SER A 134 -37.25 -8.39 6.95
CA SER A 134 -38.12 -9.24 7.76
C SER A 134 -37.53 -9.45 9.16
N GLU A 135 -38.41 -9.60 10.15
CA GLU A 135 -38.02 -9.78 11.54
C GLU A 135 -37.05 -10.97 11.75
N GLN A 136 -37.21 -12.04 10.97
CA GLN A 136 -36.40 -13.25 11.06
C GLN A 136 -34.94 -13.06 10.65
N THR A 137 -34.65 -12.16 9.70
CA THR A 137 -33.30 -11.99 9.12
C THR A 137 -32.63 -10.70 9.55
N ARG A 138 -33.40 -9.71 10.01
CA ARG A 138 -32.92 -8.41 10.48
C ARG A 138 -31.87 -8.57 11.58
N LYS A 139 -30.88 -7.67 11.56
CA LYS A 139 -29.80 -7.63 12.56
C LYS A 139 -29.99 -6.48 13.53
N ALA A 140 -29.95 -6.80 14.82
CA ALA A 140 -30.05 -5.79 15.88
C ALA A 140 -28.84 -4.84 15.87
N MET A 141 -29.11 -3.57 16.19
CA MET A 141 -28.06 -2.58 16.48
C MET A 141 -27.30 -2.93 17.75
N GLY A 142 -26.05 -2.48 17.85
CA GLY A 142 -25.22 -2.63 19.06
C GLY A 142 -24.63 -4.04 19.29
N GLN A 143 -24.77 -4.96 18.33
CA GLN A 143 -24.17 -6.31 18.38
C GLN A 143 -22.83 -6.38 17.63
N GLU A 144 -22.08 -5.27 17.56
CA GLU A 144 -20.76 -5.24 16.92
C GLU A 144 -19.72 -5.89 17.84
N ILE A 145 -18.84 -6.70 17.26
CA ILE A 145 -17.71 -7.28 18.00
C ILE A 145 -16.74 -6.15 18.36
N GLY A 146 -16.35 -6.08 19.62
CA GLY A 146 -15.31 -5.17 20.10
C GLY A 146 -13.93 -5.72 19.75
N ALA A 147 -13.04 -4.85 19.26
CA ALA A 147 -11.64 -5.21 19.08
C ALA A 147 -10.92 -5.27 20.43
N ASP A 148 -10.01 -6.24 20.57
CA ASP A 148 -9.08 -6.34 21.70
C ASP A 148 -7.88 -5.40 21.48
N PHE A 149 -7.44 -5.26 20.22
CA PHE A 149 -6.29 -4.44 19.85
C PHE A 149 -6.57 -3.49 18.69
N MET A 150 -5.84 -2.37 18.66
CA MET A 150 -5.78 -1.46 17.52
C MET A 150 -4.39 -1.48 16.89
N LEU A 151 -4.33 -1.77 15.60
CA LEU A 151 -3.12 -1.64 14.78
C LEU A 151 -2.98 -0.18 14.32
N LYS A 152 -1.85 0.45 14.62
CA LYS A 152 -1.51 1.81 14.18
C LYS A 152 -0.16 1.83 13.50
N GLY A 153 0.11 2.85 12.70
CA GLY A 153 1.40 2.93 12.02
C GLY A 153 1.83 4.31 11.57
N THR A 154 3.10 4.41 11.21
CA THR A 154 3.69 5.57 10.55
C THR A 154 4.66 5.15 9.47
N ILE A 155 4.71 5.90 8.38
CA ILE A 155 5.74 5.77 7.35
C ILE A 155 6.52 7.06 7.30
N ASN A 156 7.83 6.98 7.47
CA ASN A 156 8.75 8.11 7.46
C ASN A 156 9.74 7.94 6.32
N THR A 157 10.22 9.06 5.78
CA THR A 157 11.28 9.05 4.77
C THR A 157 12.35 10.07 5.11
N ILE A 158 13.60 9.68 4.98
CA ILE A 158 14.78 10.55 5.06
C ILE A 158 15.42 10.56 3.68
N ILE A 159 15.68 11.75 3.15
CA ILE A 159 16.33 11.95 1.86
C ILE A 159 17.68 12.60 2.12
N ASP A 160 18.72 12.01 1.55
CA ASP A 160 20.07 12.57 1.51
C ASP A 160 20.53 12.61 0.04
N ALA A 161 21.09 13.71 -0.41
CA ALA A 161 21.43 13.90 -1.82
C ALA A 161 22.68 14.76 -1.99
N ILE A 162 23.61 14.31 -2.85
CA ILE A 162 24.79 15.07 -3.26
C ILE A 162 25.07 14.87 -4.75
N SER A 163 25.09 15.98 -5.50
CA SER A 163 25.29 16.02 -6.97
C SER A 163 24.41 15.01 -7.72
N ASP A 164 24.97 13.86 -8.08
CA ASP A 164 24.38 12.83 -8.93
C ASP A 164 23.96 11.58 -8.17
N GLU A 165 24.20 11.54 -6.86
CA GLU A 165 23.78 10.44 -5.97
C GLU A 165 22.70 10.93 -5.00
N GLN A 166 21.64 10.15 -4.89
CA GLN A 166 20.59 10.37 -3.90
C GLN A 166 20.33 9.07 -3.15
N VAL A 167 20.35 9.16 -1.83
CA VAL A 167 19.93 8.10 -0.92
C VAL A 167 18.55 8.42 -0.38
N ARG A 168 17.64 7.46 -0.51
CA ARG A 168 16.32 7.53 0.09
C ARG A 168 16.13 6.40 1.08
N PHE A 169 15.79 6.77 2.30
CA PHE A 169 15.56 5.85 3.40
C PHE A 169 14.11 5.92 3.83
N TYR A 170 13.41 4.79 3.78
CA TYR A 170 12.06 4.62 4.29
C TYR A 170 12.09 3.83 5.59
N GLN A 171 11.28 4.25 6.55
CA GLN A 171 11.03 3.52 7.78
C GLN A 171 9.53 3.41 7.98
N VAL A 172 9.05 2.16 8.04
CA VAL A 172 7.68 1.84 8.40
C VAL A 172 7.69 1.28 9.80
N ASP A 173 6.93 1.91 10.68
CA ASP A 173 6.71 1.47 12.06
C ASP A 173 5.24 1.13 12.24
N LEU A 174 4.94 -0.08 12.70
CA LEU A 174 3.61 -0.53 13.06
C LEU A 174 3.57 -0.88 14.55
N THR A 175 2.43 -0.68 15.19
CA THR A 175 2.23 -0.93 16.61
C THR A 175 0.86 -1.49 16.85
N LEU A 176 0.79 -2.57 17.63
CA LEU A 176 -0.45 -3.14 18.13
C LEU A 176 -0.66 -2.67 19.57
N ILE A 177 -1.78 -2.00 19.83
CA ILE A 177 -2.10 -1.38 21.11
C ILE A 177 -3.33 -2.06 21.71
N ASP A 178 -3.22 -2.52 22.95
CA ASP A 178 -4.33 -3.05 23.75
C ASP A 178 -5.35 -1.94 24.02
N LEU A 179 -6.61 -2.16 23.62
CA LEU A 179 -7.67 -1.16 23.73
C LEU A 179 -8.16 -0.97 25.17
N ALA A 180 -7.99 -1.96 26.05
CA ALA A 180 -8.42 -1.88 27.43
C ALA A 180 -7.46 -1.05 28.30
N ASN A 181 -6.15 -1.16 28.05
CA ASN A 181 -5.13 -0.56 28.93
C ASN A 181 -4.06 0.29 28.20
N ASN A 182 -4.19 0.51 26.89
CA ASN A 182 -3.28 1.31 26.06
C ASN A 182 -1.83 0.79 26.00
N ARG A 183 -1.56 -0.45 26.40
CA ARG A 183 -0.21 -1.02 26.29
C ARG A 183 0.10 -1.43 24.86
N LYS A 184 1.31 -1.12 24.41
CA LYS A 184 1.85 -1.67 23.17
C LYS A 184 2.23 -3.13 23.40
N VAL A 185 1.56 -4.05 22.70
CA VAL A 185 1.82 -5.49 22.81
C VAL A 185 2.73 -6.01 21.71
N TRP A 186 2.79 -5.30 20.59
CA TRP A 186 3.69 -5.57 19.48
C TRP A 186 4.12 -4.26 18.82
N VAL A 187 5.38 -4.20 18.38
CA VAL A 187 5.95 -3.09 17.62
C VAL A 187 6.82 -3.70 16.52
N GLY A 188 6.40 -3.51 15.28
CA GLY A 188 7.12 -3.96 14.09
C GLY A 188 7.81 -2.77 13.41
N GLN A 189 8.98 -3.02 12.83
CA GLN A 189 9.73 -2.02 12.06
C GLN A 189 10.33 -2.66 10.81
N LYS A 190 10.19 -1.98 9.67
CA LYS A 190 10.91 -2.31 8.44
C LYS A 190 11.56 -1.05 7.89
N LYS A 191 12.81 -1.21 7.45
CA LYS A 191 13.60 -0.15 6.86
C LYS A 191 13.96 -0.55 5.42
N ILE A 192 13.82 0.40 4.50
CA ILE A 192 14.20 0.24 3.10
C ILE A 192 15.13 1.38 2.76
N LYS A 193 16.31 1.07 2.20
CA LYS A 193 17.28 2.07 1.75
C LYS A 193 17.50 1.86 0.26
N LYS A 194 17.28 2.91 -0.52
CA LYS A 194 17.51 2.94 -1.97
C LYS A 194 18.58 3.98 -2.28
N THR A 195 19.54 3.61 -3.13
CA THR A 195 20.50 4.54 -3.73
C THR A 195 20.09 4.77 -5.18
N ILE A 196 20.07 6.02 -5.59
CA ILE A 196 19.65 6.49 -6.90
C ILE A 196 20.85 7.21 -7.51
N GLU A 197 21.44 6.62 -8.54
CA GLU A 197 22.46 7.26 -9.35
C GLU A 197 21.79 7.87 -10.59
N LYS A 198 21.98 9.17 -10.81
CA LYS A 198 21.63 9.77 -12.09
C LYS A 198 22.68 9.36 -13.10
N SER A 199 22.37 8.39 -13.94
CA SER A 199 23.17 8.13 -15.14
C SER A 199 23.03 9.33 -16.07
N GLY A 200 23.99 10.25 -15.99
CA GLY A 200 24.06 11.38 -16.90
C GLY A 200 24.17 10.88 -18.33
N LEU A 201 23.17 11.19 -19.17
CA LEU A 201 23.37 11.17 -20.61
C LEU A 201 24.52 12.14 -20.92
N ARG A 202 25.70 11.59 -21.21
CA ARG A 202 26.76 12.30 -21.92
C ARG A 202 26.29 12.41 -23.37
N TRP A 203 25.81 13.60 -23.73
CA TRP A 203 25.67 14.02 -25.12
C TRP A 203 27.05 14.29 -25.73
#